data_AF-A0A966IQD4-F1
#
_entry.id   AF-A0A966IQD4-F1
#
_cell.length_a   1.000
_cell.length_b   1.000
_cell.length_c   1.000
_cell.angle_alpha   90.00
_cell.angle_beta   90.00
_cell.angle_gamma   90.00
#
_symmetry.space_group_name_H-M   'P 1'
#
loop_
_entity.id
_entity.type
_entity.pdbx_description
1 polymer ?
#
loop_
_entity_poly.entity_id
_entity_poly.type
_entity_poly.pdbx_seq_one_letter_code
_entity_poly.pdbx_strand_id
1 'polypeptide(L)' 'MPQDAPEPVVIHTDGSCLSNPGPGGWAAILQWQDNEREITGSQADTTNNRMELMAAIMGLNAVTRPMLVDLHTDS' A
#
# COMPACT_ATOMS: atom_id res chain seq x y z
N MET A 1 13.40 -25.47 6.29
CA MET A 1 12.41 -24.41 6.52
C MET A 1 11.05 -25.09 6.64
N PRO A 2 10.24 -24.85 7.68
CA PRO A 2 8.93 -25.47 7.78
C PRO A 2 8.04 -25.00 6.62
N GLN A 3 7.32 -25.92 5.98
CA GLN A 3 6.39 -25.64 4.87
C GLN A 3 5.02 -25.10 5.34
N ASP A 4 4.87 -24.80 6.63
CA ASP A 4 3.60 -24.41 7.28
C ASP A 4 3.56 -22.95 7.78
N ALA A 5 4.48 -22.10 7.33
CA ALA A 5 4.36 -20.66 7.64
C ALA A 5 3.14 -20.09 6.92
N PRO A 6 2.26 -19.32 7.60
CA PRO A 6 1.11 -18.71 6.93
C PRO A 6 1.60 -17.81 5.79
N GLU A 7 1.04 -18.01 4.60
CA GLU A 7 1.36 -17.18 3.43
C GLU A 7 1.06 -15.71 3.75
N PRO A 8 2.07 -14.81 3.62
CA PRO A 8 1.88 -13.41 3.91
C PRO A 8 0.94 -12.76 2.90
N VAL A 9 0.27 -11.69 3.31
CA VAL A 9 -0.34 -10.76 2.36
C VAL A 9 0.79 -9.93 1.76
N VAL A 10 0.91 -9.94 0.44
CA VAL A 10 1.86 -9.08 -0.28
C VAL A 10 1.17 -7.75 -0.55
N ILE A 11 1.81 -6.64 -0.22
CA ILE A 11 1.29 -5.29 -0.46
C ILE A 11 2.32 -4.50 -1.25
N HIS A 12 1.93 -4.04 -2.44
CA HIS A 12 2.71 -3.09 -3.24
C HIS A 12 2.11 -1.70 -3.07
N THR A 13 2.94 -0.70 -2.77
CA THR A 13 2.48 0.66 -2.52
C THR A 13 3.27 1.68 -3.29
N ASP A 14 2.56 2.66 -3.86
CA ASP A 14 3.15 3.80 -4.57
C ASP A 14 2.35 5.07 -4.26
N GLY A 15 3.05 6.20 -4.27
CA GLY A 15 2.49 7.52 -4.06
C GLY A 15 3.19 8.55 -4.93
N SER A 16 2.39 9.38 -5.61
CA SER A 16 2.92 10.39 -6.52
C SER A 16 2.24 11.74 -6.30
N CYS A 17 2.97 12.81 -6.57
CA CYS A 17 2.45 14.17 -6.52
C CYS A 17 2.96 14.98 -7.72
N LEU A 18 2.08 15.74 -8.38
CA LEU A 18 2.43 16.53 -9.57
C LEU A 18 3.35 17.72 -9.23
N SER A 19 3.23 18.24 -8.00
CA SER A 19 4.08 19.31 -7.45
C SER A 19 4.26 19.11 -5.94
N ASN A 20 5.16 19.86 -5.30
CA ASN A 20 5.46 19.68 -3.87
C ASN A 20 5.35 21.01 -3.09
N PRO A 21 4.17 21.38 -2.56
CA PRO A 21 2.91 20.62 -2.55
C PRO A 21 2.05 20.78 -3.82
N GLY A 22 1.03 19.94 -3.97
CA GLY A 22 -0.01 20.03 -4.99
C GLY A 22 -0.88 18.77 -5.09
N PRO A 23 -1.58 18.56 -6.22
CA PRO A 23 -2.42 17.39 -6.41
C PRO A 23 -1.58 16.11 -6.42
N GLY A 24 -1.93 15.16 -5.56
CA GLY A 24 -1.27 13.87 -5.43
C GLY A 24 -2.25 12.72 -5.27
N GLY A 25 -1.76 11.52 -5.58
CA GLY A 25 -2.49 10.27 -5.50
C GLY A 25 -1.63 9.18 -4.90
N TRP A 26 -2.29 8.17 -4.35
CA TRP A 26 -1.66 6.99 -3.76
C TRP A 26 -2.44 5.74 -4.16
N ALA A 27 -1.74 4.61 -4.25
CA ALA A 27 -2.33 3.32 -4.55
C ALA A 27 -1.66 2.22 -3.73
N ALA A 28 -2.44 1.21 -3.34
CA ALA A 28 -1.92 -0.03 -2.79
C ALA A 28 -2.62 -1.23 -3.42
N ILE A 29 -1.83 -2.22 -3.83
CA ILE A 29 -2.30 -3.50 -4.35
C ILE A 29 -2.01 -4.55 -3.28
N LEU A 30 -3.05 -5.23 -2.81
CA LEU A 30 -2.96 -6.33 -1.85
C LEU A 30 -3.19 -7.65 -2.57
N GLN A 31 -2.28 -8.60 -2.40
CA GLN A 31 -2.35 -9.93 -2.99
C GLN A 31 -2.26 -10.98 -1.87
N TRP A 32 -3.22 -11.91 -1.86
CA TRP A 32 -3.22 -13.03 -0.93
C TRP A 32 -3.92 -14.23 -1.56
N GLN A 33 -3.19 -15.34 -1.70
CA GLN A 33 -3.63 -16.52 -2.45
C GLN A 33 -4.03 -16.11 -3.88
N ASP A 34 -5.22 -16.53 -4.35
CA ASP A 34 -5.74 -16.19 -5.68
C ASP A 34 -6.50 -14.85 -5.72
N ASN A 35 -6.46 -14.06 -4.64
CA ASN A 35 -7.20 -12.80 -4.54
C ASN A 35 -6.27 -11.61 -4.66
N GLU A 36 -6.70 -10.64 -5.46
CA GLU A 36 -6.08 -9.33 -5.57
C GLU A 36 -7.11 -8.25 -5.24
N ARG A 37 -6.67 -7.20 -4.54
CA ARG A 37 -7.47 -6.04 -4.24
C ARG A 37 -6.65 -4.77 -4.41
N GLU A 38 -7.12 -3.89 -5.28
CA GLU A 38 -6.57 -2.54 -5.44
C GLU A 38 -7.37 -1.55 -4.58
N ILE A 39 -6.65 -0.63 -3.93
CA ILE A 39 -7.22 0.54 -3.26
C ILE A 39 -6.42 1.78 -3.67
N THR A 40 -7.14 2.89 -3.87
CA THR A 40 -6.53 4.15 -4.32
C THR A 40 -7.18 5.34 -3.62
N GLY A 41 -6.49 6.47 -3.64
CA GLY A 41 -7.03 7.74 -3.17
C GLY A 41 -6.22 8.92 -3.68
N SER A 42 -6.76 10.12 -3.49
CA SER A 42 -6.11 11.37 -3.92
C SER A 42 -6.35 12.50 -2.94
N GLN A 43 -5.44 13.47 -2.94
CA GLN A 43 -5.54 14.72 -2.19
C GLN A 43 -5.15 15.89 -3.09
N ALA A 44 -5.95 16.96 -3.07
CA ALA A 44 -5.74 18.13 -3.93
C ALA A 44 -4.49 18.94 -3.55
N ASP A 45 -4.08 18.89 -2.29
CA ASP A 45 -2.93 19.62 -1.75
C ASP A 45 -2.15 18.73 -0.79
N THR A 46 -1.08 18.10 -1.29
CA THR A 46 -0.25 17.13 -0.57
C THR A 46 1.18 17.14 -1.11
N THR A 47 2.04 16.26 -0.61
CA THR A 47 3.43 16.06 -1.07
C THR A 47 3.63 14.61 -1.51
N ASN A 48 4.72 14.34 -2.23
CA ASN A 48 5.09 12.98 -2.66
C ASN A 48 5.19 12.02 -1.46
N ASN A 49 6.01 12.38 -0.47
CA ASN A 49 6.22 11.57 0.74
C ASN A 49 4.93 11.32 1.52
N ARG A 50 3.99 12.27 1.53
CA ARG A 50 2.68 12.06 2.18
C ARG A 50 1.86 11.02 1.44
N MET A 51 1.93 10.96 0.12
CA MET A 51 1.21 9.97 -0.69
C MET A 51 1.83 8.58 -0.55
N GLU A 52 3.16 8.46 -0.58
CA GLU A 52 3.86 7.18 -0.36
C GLU A 52 3.51 6.59 1.01
N LEU A 53 3.57 7.41 2.07
CA LEU A 53 3.17 6.98 3.41
C LEU A 53 1.67 6.66 3.51
N MET A 54 0.82 7.42 2.82
CA MET A 54 -0.63 7.15 2.80
C MET A 54 -0.93 5.81 2.15
N ALA A 55 -0.24 5.46 1.06
CA ALA A 55 -0.37 4.14 0.42
C ALA A 55 -0.05 3.00 1.40
N ALA A 56 1.07 3.08 2.11
CA ALA A 56 1.46 2.10 3.12
C ALA A 56 0.43 1.98 4.25
N ILE A 57 -0.03 3.11 4.81
CA ILE A 57 -1.02 3.15 5.89
C ILE A 57 -2.33 2.51 5.43
N MET A 58 -2.81 2.88 4.24
CA MET A 58 -4.10 2.41 3.74
C MET A 58 -4.05 0.94 3.32
N GLY A 59 -2.92 0.48 2.76
CA GLY A 59 -2.67 -0.93 2.48
C GLY A 59 -2.74 -1.77 3.76
N LEU A 60 -2.05 -1.35 4.82
CA LEU A 60 -2.09 -2.05 6.11
C LEU A 60 -3.48 -2.02 6.76
N ASN A 61 -4.21 -0.90 6.68
CA ASN A 61 -5.57 -0.79 7.20
C ASN A 61 -6.59 -1.66 6.47
N ALA A 62 -6.32 -2.05 5.22
CA ALA A 62 -7.21 -2.92 4.46
C ALA A 62 -7.08 -4.40 4.87
N VAL A 63 -6.04 -4.77 5.63
CA VAL A 63 -5.89 -6.11 6.20
C VAL A 63 -6.86 -6.26 7.38
N THR A 64 -7.81 -7.18 7.26
CA THR A 64 -8.98 -7.28 8.18
C THR A 64 -8.70 -8.04 9.48
N ARG A 65 -7.52 -8.65 9.63
CA ARG A 65 -7.10 -9.43 10.81
C ARG A 65 -5.56 -9.43 10.91
N PRO A 66 -4.98 -9.70 12.09
CA PRO A 66 -3.53 -9.83 12.21
C PRO A 66 -2.97 -10.91 11.26
N MET A 67 -2.06 -10.51 10.38
CA MET A 67 -1.42 -11.37 9.38
C MET A 67 0.04 -10.96 9.22
N LEU A 68 0.86 -11.89 8.73
CA LEU A 68 2.18 -11.54 8.22
C LEU A 68 1.98 -10.73 6.92
N VAL A 69 2.69 -9.61 6.82
CA VAL A 69 2.62 -8.72 5.65
C VAL A 69 4.01 -8.57 5.08
N ASP A 70 4.13 -8.71 3.76
CA ASP A 70 5.31 -8.37 3.00
C ASP A 70 5.01 -7.10 2.19
N LEU A 71 5.56 -5.96 2.63
CA LEU A 71 5.26 -4.64 2.07
C LEU A 71 6.41 -4.15 1.20
N HIS A 72 6.10 -3.91 -0.08
CA HIS A 72 7.04 -3.45 -1.10
C HIS A 72 6.73 -2.00 -1.48
N THR A 73 7.73 -1.15 -1.38
CA THR A 73 7.68 0.27 -1.76
C THR A 73 9.05 0.71 -2.29
N ASP A 74 9.08 1.74 -3.14
CA ASP A 74 10.28 2.34 -3.73
C ASP A 74 10.64 3.71 -3.14
N SER A 75 9.89 4.19 -2.13
CA SER A 75 10.13 5.48 -1.46
C SER A 75 11.43 5.55 -0.66
#